data_AF-A0A8J7XCX2-F1
#
_entry.id   AF-A0A8J7XCX2-F1
#
_cell.length_a   1.000
_cell.length_b   1.000
_cell.length_c   1.000
_cell.angle_alpha   90.00
_cell.angle_beta   90.00
_cell.angle_gamma   90.00
#
_symmetry.space_group_name_H-M   'P 1'
#
loop_
_entity.id
_entity.type
_entity.pdbx_description
1 polymer ?
#
loop_
_entity_poly.entity_id
_entity_poly.type
_entity_poly.pdbx_seq_one_letter_code
_entity_poly.pdbx_strand_id
1 'polypeptide(L)'
;MKVGKIVLVDGFDEIPFGLGLPPFLGPEVRYLAGACWDRDDKTRVIYVTHEDLKAGRKSSLLSDAEIVLVFAGYGEAAPCIKPSDGVNGPRVASLQDLVDYIAYLECPKILGGPYVMVNNGDVDEKFGFDVVVTGDLSKYAHELFADGGKVESIDPSLERDNGDLKTFSILGAGLSVQNNGYPSFLSCSVELYRGCPSASLGGCSFCHETRHTTVEYRPVEDVVAEVAKLAELGCENIVFDCPCFYSYFSNPDEEGRLLLDPSAIEKLLEGTRSVGSDVRGFHVANVNPGVVARDPEGSEKITKLILKHCSDGNFPNLRVVTFDDEVALQNNTQATWEESTA
;
A
#
# COMPACT_ATOMS: atom_id res chain seq x y z
N MET A 1 -11.76 19.63 -12.07
CA MET A 1 -12.57 20.54 -11.23
C MET A 1 -11.67 21.13 -10.14
N LYS A 2 -11.73 22.46 -9.87
CA LYS A 2 -11.01 23.03 -8.73
C LYS A 2 -11.81 22.83 -7.46
N VAL A 3 -11.19 22.22 -6.45
CA VAL A 3 -11.81 21.91 -5.17
C VAL A 3 -10.98 22.53 -4.06
N GLY A 4 -11.60 23.31 -3.19
CA GLY A 4 -10.93 23.94 -2.06
C GLY A 4 -10.72 22.98 -0.89
N LYS A 5 -11.64 22.03 -0.67
CA LYS A 5 -11.58 21.10 0.46
C LYS A 5 -12.05 19.68 0.13
N ILE A 6 -11.17 18.72 0.42
CA ILE A 6 -11.40 17.28 0.24
C ILE A 6 -11.29 16.58 1.60
N VAL A 7 -12.15 15.60 1.83
CA VAL A 7 -11.99 14.64 2.93
C VAL A 7 -11.48 13.33 2.35
N LEU A 8 -10.34 12.86 2.85
CA LEU A 8 -9.79 11.54 2.54
C LEU A 8 -10.06 10.63 3.73
N VAL A 9 -10.95 9.66 3.54
CA VAL A 9 -11.30 8.64 4.54
C VAL A 9 -10.44 7.40 4.33
N ASP A 10 -9.71 7.03 5.36
CA ASP A 10 -8.93 5.80 5.43
C ASP A 10 -9.67 4.74 6.24
N GLY A 11 -10.25 3.76 5.54
CA GLY A 11 -10.91 2.59 6.12
C GLY A 11 -9.95 1.54 6.67
N PHE A 12 -8.65 1.79 6.58
CA PHE A 12 -7.56 0.83 6.74
C PHE A 12 -7.63 -0.31 5.75
N ASP A 13 -6.53 -1.05 5.68
CA ASP A 13 -6.43 -2.23 4.85
C ASP A 13 -5.54 -3.30 5.47
N GLU A 14 -5.86 -4.56 5.19
CA GLU A 14 -5.15 -5.75 5.66
C GLU A 14 -4.97 -6.77 4.53
N ILE A 15 -4.84 -6.32 3.26
CA ILE A 15 -4.51 -7.24 2.16
C ILE A 15 -3.14 -7.90 2.36
N PRO A 16 -2.93 -9.10 1.79
CA PRO A 16 -1.61 -9.70 1.72
C PRO A 16 -0.61 -8.67 1.19
N PHE A 17 0.52 -8.51 1.86
CA PHE A 17 1.58 -7.59 1.44
C PHE A 17 1.29 -6.09 1.53
N GLY A 18 0.17 -5.65 2.10
CA GLY A 18 -0.09 -4.25 2.41
C GLY A 18 -0.06 -3.96 3.91
N LEU A 19 0.61 -2.87 4.31
CA LEU A 19 0.62 -2.39 5.70
C LEU A 19 -0.26 -1.13 5.86
N GLY A 20 -1.56 -1.35 6.09
CA GLY A 20 -2.56 -0.27 6.19
C GLY A 20 -3.21 -0.08 7.57
N LEU A 21 -2.97 -0.96 8.55
CA LEU A 21 -3.50 -0.83 9.90
C LEU A 21 -2.51 -0.09 10.82
N PRO A 22 -2.95 0.77 11.75
CA PRO A 22 -2.06 1.40 12.72
C PRO A 22 -1.20 0.38 13.47
N PRO A 23 0.11 0.63 13.66
CA PRO A 23 0.82 1.92 13.49
C PRO A 23 1.22 2.29 12.04
N PHE A 24 0.82 1.52 11.03
CA PHE A 24 1.22 1.76 9.65
C PHE A 24 0.37 2.82 8.95
N LEU A 25 1.00 3.60 8.07
CA LEU A 25 0.34 4.47 7.10
C LEU A 25 0.66 3.96 5.70
N GLY A 26 -0.37 3.41 5.06
CA GLY A 26 -0.27 2.80 3.73
C GLY A 26 0.15 3.79 2.65
N PRO A 27 0.80 3.31 1.57
CA PRO A 27 1.23 4.16 0.46
C PRO A 27 0.03 4.77 -0.29
N GLU A 28 -1.03 3.99 -0.52
CA GLU A 28 -2.17 4.41 -1.36
C GLU A 28 -2.86 5.69 -0.89
N VAL A 29 -3.14 5.82 0.41
CA VAL A 29 -3.76 7.04 0.95
C VAL A 29 -2.83 8.24 0.83
N ARG A 30 -1.52 8.05 0.96
CA ARG A 30 -0.52 9.10 0.73
C ARG A 30 -0.50 9.50 -0.74
N TYR A 31 -0.46 8.53 -1.65
CA TYR A 31 -0.46 8.78 -3.09
C TYR A 31 -1.74 9.45 -3.56
N LEU A 32 -2.89 9.10 -2.97
CA LEU A 32 -4.16 9.78 -3.20
C LEU A 32 -4.11 11.26 -2.81
N ALA A 33 -3.56 11.60 -1.64
CA ALA A 33 -3.35 12.98 -1.25
C ALA A 33 -2.36 13.70 -2.19
N GLY A 34 -1.28 13.02 -2.58
CA GLY A 34 -0.30 13.53 -3.54
C GLY A 34 -0.91 13.82 -4.90
N ALA A 35 -1.78 12.96 -5.40
CA ALA A 35 -2.53 13.16 -6.64
C ALA A 35 -3.43 14.40 -6.60
N CYS A 36 -4.06 14.67 -5.45
CA CYS A 36 -4.84 15.90 -5.26
C CYS A 36 -3.94 17.14 -5.29
N TRP A 37 -2.81 17.10 -4.57
CA TRP A 37 -1.87 18.22 -4.49
C TRP A 37 -1.08 18.47 -5.77
N ASP A 38 -0.89 17.46 -6.62
CA ASP A 38 -0.27 17.63 -7.93
C ASP A 38 -1.15 18.49 -8.86
N ARG A 39 -2.47 18.41 -8.71
CA ARG A 39 -3.42 19.22 -9.49
C ARG A 39 -3.60 20.62 -8.91
N ASP A 40 -3.69 20.75 -7.59
CA ASP A 40 -3.75 22.04 -6.91
C ASP A 40 -3.17 21.94 -5.50
N ASP A 41 -1.99 22.54 -5.31
CA ASP A 41 -1.22 22.57 -4.06
C ASP A 41 -1.93 23.33 -2.92
N LYS A 42 -2.98 24.10 -3.23
CA LYS A 42 -3.81 24.81 -2.25
C LYS A 42 -5.01 23.99 -1.77
N THR A 43 -5.25 22.83 -2.38
CA THR A 43 -6.34 21.94 -1.98
C THR A 43 -6.15 21.50 -0.54
N ARG A 44 -7.12 21.82 0.30
CA ARG A 44 -7.11 21.39 1.71
C ARG A 44 -7.60 19.95 1.82
N VAL A 45 -6.66 19.01 1.89
CA VAL A 45 -6.95 17.60 2.14
C VAL A 45 -7.01 17.33 3.65
N ILE A 46 -8.18 16.90 4.14
CA ILE A 46 -8.41 16.48 5.51
C ILE A 46 -8.34 14.96 5.58
N TYR A 47 -7.27 14.43 6.20
CA TYR A 47 -7.12 12.99 6.43
C TYR A 47 -7.86 12.56 7.70
N VAL A 48 -8.76 11.60 7.55
CA VAL A 48 -9.55 11.03 8.64
C VAL A 48 -9.52 9.50 8.55
N THR A 49 -9.20 8.85 9.66
CA THR A 49 -9.22 7.38 9.74
C THR A 49 -10.61 6.89 10.18
N HIS A 50 -10.91 5.60 9.96
CA HIS A 50 -12.10 4.96 10.51
C HIS A 50 -12.22 5.18 12.03
N GLU A 51 -11.11 5.09 12.77
CA GLU A 51 -11.11 5.35 14.23
C GLU A 51 -11.38 6.83 14.57
N ASP A 52 -10.97 7.77 13.72
CA ASP A 52 -11.31 9.18 13.90
C ASP A 52 -12.82 9.41 13.72
N LEU A 53 -13.40 8.83 12.66
CA LEU A 53 -14.84 8.89 12.38
C LEU A 53 -15.67 8.29 13.53
N LYS A 54 -15.33 7.07 13.94
CA LYS A 54 -16.00 6.36 15.04
C LYS A 54 -15.97 7.11 16.36
N ALA A 55 -14.86 7.80 16.65
CA ALA A 55 -14.71 8.60 17.85
C ALA A 55 -15.24 10.04 17.71
N GLY A 56 -15.76 10.43 16.54
CA GLY A 56 -16.17 11.80 16.23
C GLY A 56 -15.03 12.82 16.23
N ARG A 57 -13.77 12.35 16.18
CA ARG A 57 -12.60 13.22 16.06
C ARG A 57 -12.61 13.89 14.69
N LYS A 58 -12.11 15.12 14.62
CA LYS A 58 -12.04 15.92 13.38
C LYS A 58 -13.41 16.20 12.73
N SER A 59 -14.55 15.86 13.33
CA SER A 59 -15.90 16.07 12.79
C SER A 59 -16.15 17.52 12.35
N SER A 60 -15.72 18.50 13.15
CA SER A 60 -15.81 19.93 12.80
C SER A 60 -14.94 20.33 11.60
N LEU A 61 -13.96 19.51 11.22
CA LEU A 61 -13.13 19.70 10.04
C LEU A 61 -13.74 19.07 8.80
N LEU A 62 -14.81 18.27 8.90
CA LEU A 62 -15.42 17.60 7.76
C LEU A 62 -16.55 18.42 7.13
N SER A 63 -17.12 19.40 7.85
CA SER A 63 -18.16 20.30 7.32
C SER A 63 -17.72 20.97 6.03
N ASP A 64 -18.64 21.24 5.10
CA ASP A 64 -18.33 21.97 3.86
C ASP A 64 -17.26 21.26 2.99
N ALA A 65 -17.05 19.96 3.18
CA ALA A 65 -16.30 19.15 2.23
C ALA A 65 -16.99 19.22 0.87
N GLU A 66 -16.21 19.45 -0.18
CA GLU A 66 -16.74 19.48 -1.54
C GLU A 66 -16.70 18.09 -2.18
N ILE A 67 -15.81 17.20 -1.71
CA ILE A 67 -15.72 15.79 -2.09
C ILE A 67 -15.23 14.95 -0.90
N VAL A 68 -15.74 13.73 -0.81
CA VAL A 68 -15.18 12.66 0.04
C VAL A 68 -14.59 11.56 -0.84
N LEU A 69 -13.31 11.28 -0.65
CA LEU A 69 -12.61 10.13 -1.24
C LEU A 69 -12.46 9.07 -0.16
N VAL A 70 -13.01 7.88 -0.38
CA VAL A 70 -12.99 6.78 0.59
C VAL A 70 -12.11 5.66 0.08
N PHE A 71 -11.00 5.43 0.77
CA PHE A 71 -10.16 4.27 0.60
C PHE A 71 -10.66 3.15 1.53
N ALA A 72 -11.38 2.19 0.98
CA ALA A 72 -11.87 1.03 1.71
C ALA A 72 -10.95 -0.17 1.45
N GLY A 73 -10.25 -0.61 2.49
CA GLY A 73 -9.49 -1.85 2.43
C GLY A 73 -10.37 -3.09 2.56
N TYR A 74 -9.72 -4.23 2.41
CA TYR A 74 -10.34 -5.53 2.54
C TYR A 74 -9.68 -6.26 3.71
N GLY A 75 -10.49 -6.67 4.69
CA GLY A 75 -10.04 -7.54 5.74
C GLY A 75 -9.98 -8.96 5.21
N GLU A 76 -8.87 -9.37 4.60
CA GLU A 76 -8.64 -10.80 4.44
C GLU A 76 -8.59 -11.42 5.83
N ALA A 77 -9.26 -12.56 5.99
CA ALA A 77 -9.04 -13.42 7.15
C ALA A 77 -7.61 -13.94 7.06
N ALA A 78 -6.61 -13.12 7.41
CA ALA A 78 -5.26 -13.58 7.59
C ALA A 78 -5.35 -14.72 8.62
N PRO A 79 -4.95 -15.96 8.29
CA PRO A 79 -4.86 -17.04 9.27
C PRO A 79 -3.74 -16.79 10.28
N CYS A 80 -3.17 -15.58 10.29
CA CYS A 80 -2.60 -15.01 11.48
C CYS A 80 -3.65 -15.11 12.58
N ILE A 81 -3.52 -16.16 13.39
CA ILE A 81 -3.67 -16.05 14.83
C ILE A 81 -2.95 -14.75 15.17
N LYS A 82 -3.68 -13.62 15.21
CA LYS A 82 -3.23 -12.49 15.99
C LYS A 82 -3.02 -13.16 17.35
N PRO A 83 -1.88 -13.01 18.05
CA PRO A 83 -1.69 -13.54 19.40
C PRO A 83 -2.69 -12.96 20.44
N SER A 84 -3.77 -12.38 19.94
CA SER A 84 -4.74 -11.52 20.52
C SER A 84 -6.08 -11.68 19.78
N ASP A 85 -6.73 -12.82 19.95
CA ASP A 85 -8.21 -12.89 19.89
C ASP A 85 -8.86 -12.13 21.07
N GLY A 86 -8.23 -11.03 21.51
CA GLY A 86 -8.56 -10.25 22.69
C GLY A 86 -7.92 -8.85 22.74
N VAL A 87 -7.28 -8.35 21.67
CA VAL A 87 -6.80 -6.97 21.63
C VAL A 87 -7.86 -6.09 20.97
N ASN A 88 -8.40 -5.15 21.74
CA ASN A 88 -9.17 -4.00 21.26
C ASN A 88 -8.22 -3.07 20.49
N GLY A 89 -7.94 -3.41 19.23
CA GLY A 89 -7.14 -2.60 18.30
C GLY A 89 -7.95 -2.17 17.08
N PRO A 90 -7.44 -1.22 16.27
CA PRO A 90 -8.04 -0.84 14.99
C PRO A 90 -8.28 -2.06 14.10
N ARG A 91 -9.36 -2.02 13.34
CA ARG A 91 -9.75 -3.07 12.37
C ARG A 91 -10.14 -2.40 11.06
N VAL A 92 -9.96 -3.14 9.96
CA VAL A 92 -10.49 -2.75 8.66
C VAL A 92 -11.98 -2.44 8.82
N ALA A 93 -12.38 -1.27 8.35
CA ALA A 93 -13.72 -0.77 8.50
C ALA A 93 -14.72 -1.60 7.68
N SER A 94 -15.92 -1.82 8.21
CA SER A 94 -17.00 -2.30 7.35
C SER A 94 -17.43 -1.17 6.41
N LEU A 95 -17.88 -1.53 5.20
CA LEU A 95 -18.37 -0.52 4.26
C LEU A 95 -19.56 0.26 4.83
N GLN A 96 -20.42 -0.40 5.63
CA GLN A 96 -21.54 0.21 6.33
C GLN A 96 -21.09 1.28 7.33
N ASP A 97 -20.10 0.98 8.17
CA ASP A 97 -19.59 1.95 9.13
C ASP A 97 -19.06 3.20 8.41
N LEU A 98 -18.28 3.01 7.34
CA LEU A 98 -17.74 4.13 6.56
C LEU A 98 -18.85 5.02 6.00
N VAL A 99 -19.89 4.41 5.41
CA VAL A 99 -21.03 5.12 4.83
C VAL A 99 -21.82 5.87 5.90
N ASP A 100 -22.14 5.20 7.02
CA ASP A 100 -22.92 5.79 8.10
C ASP A 100 -22.23 7.02 8.70
N TYR A 101 -20.91 6.95 8.87
CA TYR A 101 -20.14 8.06 9.45
C TYR A 101 -19.99 9.26 8.53
N ILE A 102 -20.16 9.12 7.21
CA ILE A 102 -20.06 10.22 6.24
C ILE A 102 -21.40 10.60 5.60
N ALA A 103 -22.49 9.91 5.94
CA ALA A 103 -23.81 10.10 5.33
C ALA A 103 -24.32 11.55 5.42
N TYR A 104 -23.99 12.26 6.50
CA TYR A 104 -24.41 13.64 6.71
C TYR A 104 -23.68 14.67 5.82
N LEU A 105 -22.62 14.28 5.12
CA LEU A 105 -21.88 15.16 4.22
C LEU A 105 -22.60 15.24 2.87
N GLU A 106 -23.18 16.41 2.54
CA GLU A 106 -23.93 16.65 1.31
C GLU A 106 -23.01 16.99 0.11
N CYS A 107 -22.08 16.09 -0.19
CA CYS A 107 -21.17 16.19 -1.33
C CYS A 107 -20.93 14.82 -1.99
N PRO A 108 -20.35 14.80 -3.21
CA PRO A 108 -19.99 13.56 -3.89
C PRO A 108 -19.06 12.68 -3.06
N LYS A 109 -19.37 11.39 -2.98
CA LYS A 109 -18.60 10.36 -2.28
C LYS A 109 -18.10 9.34 -3.29
N ILE A 110 -16.79 9.15 -3.33
CA ILE A 110 -16.11 8.27 -4.29
C ILE A 110 -15.42 7.17 -3.51
N LEU A 111 -15.79 5.92 -3.80
CA LEU A 111 -15.23 4.72 -3.18
C LEU A 111 -14.12 4.14 -4.06
N GLY A 112 -13.02 3.75 -3.46
CA GLY A 112 -11.98 2.93 -4.10
C GLY A 112 -11.22 2.09 -3.08
N GLY A 113 -10.16 1.44 -3.54
CA GLY A 113 -9.29 0.61 -2.72
C GLY A 113 -9.63 -0.88 -2.76
N PRO A 114 -8.91 -1.69 -1.96
CA PRO A 114 -8.94 -3.15 -2.03
C PRO A 114 -10.31 -3.80 -1.88
N TYR A 115 -11.25 -3.18 -1.14
CA TYR A 115 -12.63 -3.68 -1.07
C TYR A 115 -13.29 -3.76 -2.44
N VAL A 116 -13.18 -2.70 -3.24
CA VAL A 116 -13.76 -2.64 -4.59
C VAL A 116 -13.08 -3.65 -5.49
N MET A 117 -11.76 -3.73 -5.37
CA MET A 117 -10.92 -4.68 -6.09
C MET A 117 -11.38 -6.12 -5.82
N VAL A 118 -11.42 -6.60 -4.59
CA VAL A 118 -11.79 -8.00 -4.28
C VAL A 118 -13.20 -8.35 -4.76
N ASN A 119 -14.13 -7.39 -4.74
CA ASN A 119 -15.49 -7.58 -5.23
C ASN A 119 -15.66 -7.36 -6.75
N ASN A 120 -14.57 -7.18 -7.52
CA ASN A 120 -14.62 -6.91 -8.97
C ASN A 120 -15.49 -5.70 -9.35
N GLY A 121 -15.56 -4.68 -8.49
CA GLY A 121 -16.44 -3.52 -8.68
C GLY A 121 -17.91 -3.80 -8.37
N ASP A 122 -18.29 -5.02 -7.99
CA ASP A 122 -19.65 -5.39 -7.63
C ASP A 122 -19.96 -4.93 -6.20
N VAL A 123 -20.34 -3.66 -6.09
CA VAL A 123 -20.75 -3.03 -4.83
C VAL A 123 -22.23 -2.71 -4.94
N ASP A 124 -23.07 -3.47 -4.23
CA ASP A 124 -24.54 -3.39 -4.26
C ASP A 124 -25.06 -1.94 -4.22
N GLU A 125 -25.79 -1.54 -5.26
CA GLU A 125 -26.36 -0.19 -5.46
C GLU A 125 -25.37 0.96 -5.18
N LYS A 126 -24.07 0.73 -5.38
CA LYS A 126 -22.97 1.63 -4.97
C LYS A 126 -22.97 1.98 -3.48
N PHE A 127 -23.84 1.38 -2.65
CA PHE A 127 -23.87 1.52 -1.21
C PHE A 127 -23.82 2.96 -0.67
N GLY A 128 -24.47 3.91 -1.36
CA GLY A 128 -24.46 5.34 -0.98
C GLY A 128 -23.27 6.16 -1.49
N PHE A 129 -22.44 5.57 -2.36
CA PHE A 129 -21.38 6.24 -3.10
C PHE A 129 -21.86 6.66 -4.51
N ASP A 130 -21.37 7.80 -4.99
CA ASP A 130 -21.68 8.31 -6.33
C ASP A 130 -20.89 7.55 -7.40
N VAL A 131 -19.64 7.18 -7.07
CA VAL A 131 -18.72 6.45 -7.95
C VAL A 131 -18.00 5.36 -7.17
N VAL A 132 -17.84 4.21 -7.84
CA VAL A 132 -17.02 3.08 -7.41
C VAL A 132 -15.86 2.97 -8.39
N VAL A 133 -14.63 3.21 -7.92
CA VAL A 133 -13.39 3.21 -8.70
C VAL A 133 -12.80 1.81 -8.68
N THR A 134 -12.75 1.17 -9.85
CA THR A 134 -12.24 -0.20 -10.03
C THR A 134 -10.74 -0.27 -10.29
N GLY A 135 -10.12 0.85 -10.73
CA GLY A 135 -8.67 1.01 -10.85
C GLY A 135 -8.07 1.68 -9.61
N ASP A 136 -7.09 2.55 -9.81
CA ASP A 136 -6.38 3.25 -8.74
C ASP A 136 -7.10 4.56 -8.35
N LEU A 137 -7.51 4.67 -7.08
CA LEU A 137 -8.21 5.84 -6.57
C LEU A 137 -7.37 7.13 -6.71
N SER A 138 -6.04 7.01 -6.60
CA SER A 138 -5.10 8.13 -6.80
C SER A 138 -5.13 8.64 -8.25
N LYS A 139 -5.13 7.74 -9.25
CA LYS A 139 -5.23 8.13 -10.66
C LYS A 139 -6.59 8.73 -10.99
N TYR A 140 -7.67 8.11 -10.49
CA TYR A 140 -9.02 8.64 -10.67
C TYR A 140 -9.15 10.08 -10.10
N ALA A 141 -8.66 10.29 -8.87
CA ALA A 141 -8.67 11.61 -8.24
C ALA A 141 -7.84 12.64 -9.03
N HIS A 142 -6.68 12.24 -9.53
CA HIS A 142 -5.84 13.10 -10.37
C HIS A 142 -6.58 13.58 -11.62
N GLU A 143 -7.27 12.70 -12.34
CA GLU A 143 -8.05 13.09 -13.53
C GLU A 143 -9.31 13.88 -13.19
N LEU A 144 -9.97 13.58 -12.07
CA LEU A 144 -11.12 14.33 -11.59
C LEU A 144 -10.77 15.80 -11.29
N PHE A 145 -9.60 16.04 -10.70
CA PHE A 145 -9.15 17.39 -10.35
C PHE A 145 -8.46 18.12 -11.49
N ALA A 146 -8.22 17.47 -12.63
CA ALA A 146 -7.79 18.15 -13.85
C ALA A 146 -8.80 19.20 -14.33
N ASP A 147 -8.35 20.19 -15.10
CA ASP A 147 -9.22 21.23 -15.63
C ASP A 147 -10.39 20.63 -16.45
N GLY A 148 -11.62 20.94 -16.04
CA GLY A 148 -12.83 20.41 -16.68
C GLY A 148 -13.28 19.00 -16.24
N GLY A 149 -12.55 18.34 -15.34
CA GLY A 149 -12.94 17.02 -14.81
C GLY A 149 -14.29 17.05 -14.09
N LYS A 150 -15.13 16.03 -14.33
CA LYS A 150 -16.44 15.83 -13.70
C LYS A 150 -16.60 14.39 -13.25
N VAL A 151 -17.23 14.18 -12.10
CA VAL A 151 -17.39 12.88 -11.45
C VAL A 151 -17.97 11.83 -12.40
N GLU A 152 -18.97 12.19 -13.20
CA GLU A 152 -19.64 11.31 -14.15
C GLU A 152 -18.86 10.99 -15.43
N SER A 153 -17.75 11.70 -15.70
CA SER A 153 -16.99 11.60 -16.97
C SER A 153 -15.66 10.88 -16.85
N ILE A 154 -15.14 10.71 -15.63
CA ILE A 154 -13.85 10.06 -15.42
C ILE A 154 -14.06 8.55 -15.47
N ASP A 155 -13.18 7.86 -16.22
CA ASP A 155 -13.16 6.41 -16.27
C ASP A 155 -12.73 5.84 -14.90
N PRO A 156 -13.59 5.07 -14.21
CA PRO A 156 -13.28 4.50 -12.90
C PRO A 156 -12.24 3.37 -12.96
N SER A 157 -11.85 2.90 -14.15
CA SER A 157 -10.90 1.81 -14.34
C SER A 157 -9.45 2.26 -14.53
N LEU A 158 -9.17 3.57 -14.50
CA LEU A 158 -7.83 4.10 -14.70
C LEU A 158 -6.86 3.59 -13.63
N GLU A 159 -5.68 3.18 -14.09
CA GLU A 159 -4.57 2.74 -13.23
C GLU A 159 -3.45 3.78 -13.27
N ARG A 160 -2.80 3.99 -12.12
CA ARG A 160 -1.59 4.83 -12.03
C ARG A 160 -0.42 4.11 -12.68
N ASP A 161 0.62 4.83 -13.07
CA ASP A 161 1.92 4.23 -13.44
C ASP A 161 3.07 4.78 -12.57
N ASN A 162 4.29 4.31 -12.83
CA ASN A 162 5.49 4.84 -12.16
C ASN A 162 5.73 6.33 -12.43
N GLY A 163 5.27 6.86 -13.57
CA GLY A 163 5.34 8.29 -13.90
C GLY A 163 4.44 9.13 -13.01
N ASP A 164 3.22 8.65 -12.76
CA ASP A 164 2.30 9.24 -11.78
C ASP A 164 2.88 9.18 -10.36
N LEU A 165 3.34 7.99 -9.94
CA LEU A 165 3.89 7.77 -8.61
C LEU A 165 5.10 8.63 -8.28
N LYS A 166 5.94 8.92 -9.26
CA LYS A 166 7.13 9.77 -9.09
C LYS A 166 6.78 11.11 -8.43
N THR A 167 5.62 11.67 -8.76
CA THR A 167 5.16 12.93 -8.17
C THR A 167 4.23 12.71 -6.98
N PHE A 168 3.29 11.76 -7.07
CA PHE A 168 2.30 11.51 -6.02
C PHE A 168 2.95 11.08 -4.71
N SER A 169 4.02 10.28 -4.76
CA SER A 169 4.74 9.83 -3.57
C SER A 169 5.39 10.97 -2.79
N ILE A 170 6.01 11.93 -3.48
CA ILE A 170 6.70 13.07 -2.87
C ILE A 170 5.71 14.04 -2.25
N LEU A 171 4.67 14.44 -2.99
CA LEU A 171 3.65 15.34 -2.47
C LEU A 171 2.84 14.66 -1.35
N GLY A 172 2.49 13.40 -1.56
CA GLY A 172 1.72 12.56 -0.64
C GLY A 172 2.42 12.28 0.69
N ALA A 173 3.75 12.35 0.75
CA ALA A 173 4.49 12.26 2.01
C ALA A 173 4.00 13.28 3.06
N GLY A 174 3.49 14.44 2.62
CA GLY A 174 2.87 15.46 3.47
C GLY A 174 1.65 14.99 4.26
N LEU A 175 1.00 13.90 3.86
CA LEU A 175 -0.13 13.34 4.62
C LEU A 175 0.30 12.77 5.98
N SER A 176 1.54 12.32 6.11
CA SER A 176 2.09 11.66 7.31
C SER A 176 1.90 12.49 8.58
N VAL A 177 2.07 13.82 8.51
CA VAL A 177 1.96 14.72 9.66
C VAL A 177 0.53 14.89 10.17
N GLN A 178 -0.50 14.44 9.42
CA GLN A 178 -1.90 14.44 9.86
C GLN A 178 -2.30 13.16 10.62
N ASN A 179 -1.44 12.14 10.63
CA ASN A 179 -1.71 10.87 11.29
C ASN A 179 -1.49 10.99 12.82
N ASN A 180 -2.39 10.41 13.62
CA ASN A 180 -2.33 10.50 15.08
C ASN A 180 -1.07 9.82 15.68
N GLY A 181 -0.43 8.88 14.95
CA GLY A 181 0.81 8.23 15.37
C GLY A 181 2.08 9.04 15.10
N TYR A 182 2.00 10.13 14.33
CA TYR A 182 3.17 10.93 13.97
C TYR A 182 3.77 11.66 15.19
N PRO A 183 5.11 11.77 15.32
CA PRO A 183 6.13 11.15 14.47
C PRO A 183 6.50 9.73 14.91
N SER A 184 6.62 9.48 16.23
CA SER A 184 7.35 8.32 16.75
C SER A 184 6.61 7.00 16.73
N PHE A 185 5.27 7.02 16.69
CA PHE A 185 4.47 5.80 16.65
C PHE A 185 4.07 5.42 15.22
N LEU A 186 4.36 6.27 14.23
CA LEU A 186 4.00 6.04 12.82
C LEU A 186 5.09 5.25 12.10
N SER A 187 4.67 4.26 11.31
CA SER A 187 5.50 3.62 10.30
C SER A 187 4.94 3.90 8.91
N CYS A 188 5.69 4.63 8.09
CA CYS A 188 5.28 4.96 6.72
C CYS A 188 5.71 3.83 5.78
N SER A 189 4.73 3.18 5.15
CA SER A 189 4.96 2.10 4.20
C SER A 189 5.28 2.69 2.83
N VAL A 190 6.39 2.29 2.20
CA VAL A 190 6.87 2.77 0.90
C VAL A 190 6.83 1.62 -0.09
N GLU A 191 5.97 1.73 -1.10
CA GLU A 191 5.85 0.72 -2.16
C GLU A 191 7.17 0.59 -2.92
N LEU A 192 7.67 -0.62 -3.17
CA LEU A 192 8.80 -0.84 -4.08
C LEU A 192 8.35 -1.21 -5.49
N TYR A 193 7.29 -2.01 -5.58
CA TYR A 193 6.71 -2.46 -6.84
C TYR A 193 5.32 -3.05 -6.59
N ARG A 194 4.54 -3.11 -7.67
CA ARG A 194 3.27 -3.85 -7.74
C ARG A 194 3.32 -4.91 -8.84
N GLY A 195 2.44 -5.88 -8.75
CA GLY A 195 2.48 -7.13 -9.49
C GLY A 195 3.44 -8.14 -8.87
N CYS A 196 3.41 -9.38 -9.37
CA CYS A 196 4.26 -10.46 -8.87
C CYS A 196 5.20 -10.99 -9.97
N PRO A 197 6.52 -11.07 -9.75
CA PRO A 197 7.46 -11.62 -10.73
C PRO A 197 7.17 -13.09 -11.07
N SER A 198 6.54 -13.80 -10.14
CA SER A 198 6.05 -15.17 -10.34
C SER A 198 4.66 -15.24 -10.99
N ALA A 199 4.03 -14.13 -11.37
CA ALA A 199 2.73 -14.14 -12.04
C ALA A 199 2.80 -14.84 -13.41
N SER A 200 3.96 -14.80 -14.08
CA SER A 200 4.21 -15.56 -15.32
C SER A 200 4.09 -17.08 -15.12
N LEU A 201 4.27 -17.57 -13.89
CA LEU A 201 4.03 -18.96 -13.48
C LEU A 201 2.58 -19.22 -13.02
N GLY A 202 1.65 -18.31 -13.35
CA GLY A 202 0.25 -18.35 -12.97
C GLY A 202 -0.08 -17.63 -11.66
N GLY A 203 0.93 -17.34 -10.82
CA GLY A 203 0.75 -16.69 -9.50
C GLY A 203 -0.13 -17.50 -8.53
N CYS A 204 -0.28 -17.02 -7.30
CA CYS A 204 -1.19 -17.66 -6.34
C CYS A 204 -2.65 -17.32 -6.68
N SER A 205 -3.53 -18.33 -6.67
CA SER A 205 -4.94 -18.21 -7.10
C SER A 205 -5.76 -17.15 -6.35
N PHE A 206 -5.38 -16.85 -5.11
CA PHE A 206 -6.07 -15.91 -4.22
C PHE A 206 -5.42 -14.53 -4.18
N CYS A 207 -4.24 -14.36 -4.80
CA CYS A 207 -3.43 -13.16 -4.62
C CYS A 207 -3.87 -12.04 -5.56
N HIS A 208 -4.18 -10.87 -5.02
CA HIS A 208 -4.61 -9.71 -5.80
C HIS A 208 -3.54 -9.19 -6.78
N GLU A 209 -2.25 -9.43 -6.51
CA GLU A 209 -1.13 -9.06 -7.39
C GLU A 209 -1.20 -9.73 -8.77
N THR A 210 -1.96 -10.83 -8.90
CA THR A 210 -2.19 -11.52 -10.19
C THR A 210 -3.04 -10.71 -11.17
N ARG A 211 -3.67 -9.62 -10.72
CA ARG A 211 -4.36 -8.67 -11.61
C ARG A 211 -3.40 -7.87 -12.48
N HIS A 212 -2.20 -7.61 -11.98
CA HIS A 212 -1.19 -6.93 -12.76
C HIS A 212 -0.59 -7.92 -13.76
N THR A 213 -0.75 -7.61 -15.04
CA THR A 213 -0.23 -8.44 -16.13
C THR A 213 1.30 -8.43 -16.19
N THR A 214 1.92 -7.37 -15.66
CA THR A 214 3.37 -7.19 -15.58
C THR A 214 3.75 -6.63 -14.22
N VAL A 215 5.01 -6.86 -13.82
CA VAL A 215 5.57 -6.22 -12.63
C VAL A 215 6.03 -4.82 -12.98
N GLU A 216 5.62 -3.85 -12.16
CA GLU A 216 6.06 -2.46 -12.27
C GLU A 216 7.00 -2.13 -11.11
N TYR A 217 8.30 -2.33 -11.34
CA TYR A 217 9.33 -1.94 -10.37
C TYR A 217 9.50 -0.43 -10.36
N ARG A 218 9.38 0.20 -9.19
CA ARG A 218 9.73 1.61 -9.05
C ARG A 218 11.25 1.78 -9.18
N PRO A 219 11.74 2.79 -9.90
CA PRO A 219 13.17 3.11 -9.92
C PRO A 219 13.71 3.42 -8.52
N VAL A 220 14.95 3.02 -8.24
CA VAL A 220 15.59 3.23 -6.93
C VAL A 220 15.60 4.72 -6.57
N GLU A 221 15.92 5.58 -7.53
CA GLU A 221 15.95 7.03 -7.35
C GLU A 221 14.61 7.62 -6.91
N ASP A 222 13.50 7.11 -7.41
CA ASP A 222 12.16 7.59 -7.08
C ASP A 222 11.76 7.13 -5.66
N VAL A 223 12.13 5.90 -5.28
CA VAL A 223 11.94 5.39 -3.90
C VAL A 223 12.81 6.17 -2.91
N VAL A 224 14.08 6.43 -3.24
CA VAL A 224 14.99 7.23 -2.40
C VAL A 224 14.47 8.66 -2.23
N ALA A 225 13.92 9.27 -3.29
CA ALA A 225 13.34 10.60 -3.20
C ALA A 225 12.12 10.65 -2.24
N GLU A 226 11.26 9.63 -2.26
CA GLU A 226 10.16 9.53 -1.31
C GLU A 226 10.63 9.37 0.12
N VAL A 227 11.62 8.49 0.36
CA VAL A 227 12.24 8.32 1.68
C VAL A 227 12.86 9.63 2.17
N ALA A 228 13.57 10.35 1.30
CA ALA A 228 14.15 11.65 1.62
C ALA A 228 13.07 12.63 2.06
N LYS A 229 11.92 12.65 1.36
CA LYS A 229 10.82 13.56 1.70
C LYS A 229 10.14 13.19 3.01
N LEU A 230 9.92 11.90 3.27
CA LEU A 230 9.38 11.40 4.54
C LEU A 230 10.32 11.74 5.71
N ALA A 231 11.64 11.59 5.53
CA ALA A 231 12.64 11.94 6.51
C ALA A 231 12.68 13.46 6.78
N GLU A 232 12.64 14.30 5.73
CA GLU A 232 12.54 15.76 5.84
C GLU A 232 11.32 16.19 6.66
N LEU A 233 10.21 15.48 6.48
CA LEU A 233 8.96 15.70 7.21
C LEU A 233 8.95 15.09 8.61
N GLY A 234 10.05 14.49 9.09
CA GLY A 234 10.20 13.99 10.46
C GLY A 234 9.66 12.58 10.70
N CYS A 235 9.41 11.78 9.66
CA CYS A 235 9.05 10.38 9.82
C CYS A 235 10.21 9.59 10.43
N GLU A 236 9.95 8.90 11.55
CA GLU A 236 10.99 8.14 12.27
C GLU A 236 11.08 6.67 11.83
N ASN A 237 10.01 6.09 11.25
CA ASN A 237 9.98 4.70 10.83
C ASN A 237 9.45 4.55 9.40
N ILE A 238 10.15 3.76 8.60
CA ILE A 238 9.85 3.45 7.20
C ILE A 238 9.86 1.93 7.03
N VAL A 239 8.87 1.43 6.30
CA VAL A 239 8.81 0.01 5.92
C VAL A 239 8.73 -0.07 4.40
N PHE A 240 9.63 -0.82 3.78
CA PHE A 240 9.53 -1.12 2.35
C PHE A 240 8.47 -2.18 2.12
N ASP A 241 7.45 -1.83 1.36
CA ASP A 241 6.25 -2.65 1.14
C ASP A 241 6.19 -3.14 -0.30
N CYS A 242 5.99 -4.45 -0.47
CA CYS A 242 5.89 -5.14 -1.75
C CYS A 242 5.59 -6.63 -1.52
N PRO A 243 5.21 -7.40 -2.56
CA PRO A 243 4.94 -8.84 -2.43
C PRO A 243 6.10 -9.67 -1.87
N CYS A 244 7.33 -9.37 -2.28
CA CYS A 244 8.55 -10.02 -1.81
C CYS A 244 9.75 -9.09 -1.96
N PHE A 245 10.32 -8.63 -0.85
CA PHE A 245 11.45 -7.69 -0.88
C PHE A 245 12.66 -8.23 -1.66
N TYR A 246 12.94 -9.53 -1.55
CA TYR A 246 14.08 -10.19 -2.23
C TYR A 246 13.89 -10.21 -3.75
N SER A 247 12.66 -10.09 -4.22
CA SER A 247 12.31 -10.11 -5.63
C SER A 247 12.34 -8.72 -6.28
N TYR A 248 12.74 -7.66 -5.57
CA TYR A 248 12.87 -6.33 -6.16
C TYR A 248 13.89 -6.33 -7.30
N PHE A 249 13.47 -5.93 -8.50
CA PHE A 249 14.20 -6.06 -9.78
C PHE A 249 14.61 -7.48 -10.21
N SER A 250 14.03 -8.52 -9.59
CA SER A 250 14.26 -9.89 -10.04
C SER A 250 13.64 -10.15 -11.42
N ASN A 251 14.26 -11.04 -12.19
CA ASN A 251 13.76 -11.47 -13.49
C ASN A 251 13.65 -12.99 -13.54
N PRO A 252 12.57 -13.56 -14.10
CA PRO A 252 12.49 -14.99 -14.33
C PRO A 252 13.51 -15.42 -15.41
N ASP A 253 14.17 -16.56 -15.20
CA ASP A 253 14.93 -17.28 -16.23
C ASP A 253 14.00 -18.02 -17.21
N GLU A 254 14.56 -18.77 -18.17
CA GLU A 254 13.78 -19.52 -19.16
C GLU A 254 12.88 -20.60 -18.51
N GLU A 255 13.26 -21.09 -17.34
CA GLU A 255 12.50 -22.05 -16.54
C GLU A 255 11.57 -21.38 -15.51
N GLY A 256 11.52 -20.05 -15.48
CA GLY A 256 10.68 -19.26 -14.59
C GLY A 256 11.21 -19.08 -13.17
N ARG A 257 12.45 -19.49 -12.87
CA ARG A 257 13.10 -19.21 -11.58
C ARG A 257 13.50 -17.76 -11.52
N LEU A 258 13.25 -17.12 -10.37
CA LEU A 258 13.62 -15.72 -10.18
C LEU A 258 15.12 -15.58 -9.95
N LEU A 259 15.80 -14.90 -10.84
CA LEU A 259 17.17 -14.43 -10.67
C LEU A 259 17.14 -13.15 -9.83
N LEU A 260 17.70 -13.20 -8.62
CA LEU A 260 17.71 -12.08 -7.69
C LEU A 260 18.72 -11.01 -8.14
N ASP A 261 18.45 -9.75 -7.78
CA ASP A 261 19.37 -8.63 -8.01
C ASP A 261 19.83 -7.98 -6.69
N PRO A 262 20.85 -8.55 -6.02
CA PRO A 262 21.44 -7.93 -4.83
C PRO A 262 22.00 -6.53 -5.08
N SER A 263 22.40 -6.20 -6.33
CA SER A 263 22.95 -4.87 -6.66
C SER A 263 21.87 -3.80 -6.61
N ALA A 264 20.66 -4.09 -7.09
CA ALA A 264 19.52 -3.20 -6.97
C ALA A 264 19.15 -2.95 -5.50
N ILE A 265 19.11 -4.01 -4.67
CA ILE A 265 18.81 -3.90 -3.25
C ILE A 265 19.91 -3.13 -2.50
N GLU A 266 21.18 -3.34 -2.83
CA GLU A 266 22.30 -2.56 -2.24
C GLU A 266 22.14 -1.07 -2.54
N LYS A 267 21.90 -0.71 -3.80
CA LYS A 267 21.66 0.69 -4.20
C LYS A 267 20.47 1.31 -3.48
N LEU A 268 19.37 0.56 -3.34
CA LEU A 268 18.18 0.99 -2.60
C LEU A 268 18.52 1.27 -1.13
N LEU A 269 19.13 0.31 -0.45
CA LEU A 269 19.41 0.42 0.98
C LEU A 269 20.49 1.45 1.30
N GLU A 270 21.54 1.56 0.48
CA GLU A 270 22.56 2.60 0.62
C GLU A 270 21.99 3.99 0.32
N GLY A 271 21.22 4.12 -0.76
CA GLY A 271 20.58 5.38 -1.15
C GLY A 271 19.62 5.88 -0.07
N THR A 272 18.74 5.01 0.43
CA THR A 272 17.76 5.38 1.47
C THR A 272 18.42 5.72 2.79
N ARG A 273 19.50 5.01 3.18
CA ARG A 273 20.28 5.38 4.36
C ARG A 273 21.04 6.68 4.21
N SER A 274 21.48 7.04 3.01
CA SER A 274 22.19 8.31 2.77
C SER A 274 21.28 9.54 2.94
N VAL A 275 19.99 9.43 2.61
CA VAL A 275 19.02 10.54 2.69
C VAL A 275 18.19 10.53 3.98
N GLY A 276 18.11 9.38 4.65
CA GLY A 276 17.34 9.17 5.88
C GLY A 276 18.23 8.78 7.07
N SER A 277 19.36 9.47 7.27
CA SER A 277 20.30 9.14 8.36
C SER A 277 19.66 9.19 9.75
N ASP A 278 18.64 10.04 9.92
CA ASP A 278 17.95 10.27 11.19
C ASP A 278 16.71 9.36 11.35
N VAL A 279 16.35 8.61 10.31
CA VAL A 279 15.25 7.63 10.38
C VAL A 279 15.68 6.47 11.28
N ARG A 280 14.92 6.28 12.37
CA ARG A 280 15.21 5.27 13.40
C ARG A 280 14.93 3.86 12.93
N GLY A 281 13.81 3.66 12.24
CA GLY A 281 13.36 2.36 11.76
C GLY A 281 13.38 2.30 10.24
N PHE A 282 14.22 1.43 9.69
CA PHE A 282 14.08 0.92 8.33
C PHE A 282 13.82 -0.57 8.41
N HIS A 283 12.64 -0.98 7.98
CA HIS A 283 12.23 -2.37 7.94
C HIS A 283 11.86 -2.78 6.52
N VAL A 284 11.88 -4.09 6.28
CA VAL A 284 11.42 -4.69 5.02
C VAL A 284 10.22 -5.55 5.32
N ALA A 285 9.19 -5.46 4.49
CA ALA A 285 8.04 -6.34 4.56
C ALA A 285 8.18 -7.50 3.59
N ASN A 286 7.54 -8.62 3.95
CA ASN A 286 7.25 -9.77 3.09
C ASN A 286 8.45 -10.44 2.41
N VAL A 287 8.68 -11.70 2.76
CA VAL A 287 9.65 -12.55 2.08
C VAL A 287 8.97 -13.84 1.68
N ASN A 288 9.16 -14.21 0.42
CA ASN A 288 8.68 -15.49 -0.10
C ASN A 288 9.74 -16.57 0.19
N PRO A 289 9.41 -17.62 0.98
CA PRO A 289 10.37 -18.68 1.31
C PRO A 289 10.89 -19.42 0.07
N GLY A 290 10.05 -19.63 -0.95
CA GLY A 290 10.46 -20.29 -2.19
C GLY A 290 11.52 -19.49 -2.94
N VAL A 291 11.48 -18.16 -2.86
CA VAL A 291 12.52 -17.28 -3.45
C VAL A 291 13.84 -17.46 -2.72
N VAL A 292 13.79 -17.54 -1.38
CA VAL A 292 14.99 -17.73 -0.55
C VAL A 292 15.63 -19.09 -0.77
N ALA A 293 14.82 -20.15 -0.75
CA ALA A 293 15.30 -21.53 -0.87
C ALA A 293 15.89 -21.85 -2.26
N ARG A 294 15.35 -21.24 -3.32
CA ARG A 294 15.78 -21.50 -4.72
C ARG A 294 17.04 -20.74 -5.14
N ASP A 295 17.36 -19.62 -4.49
CA ASP A 295 18.63 -18.90 -4.67
C ASP A 295 19.29 -18.55 -3.31
N PRO A 296 19.95 -19.53 -2.66
CA PRO A 296 20.59 -19.30 -1.36
C PRO A 296 21.73 -18.30 -1.41
N GLU A 297 22.50 -18.25 -2.50
CA GLU A 297 23.66 -17.36 -2.62
C GLU A 297 23.22 -15.90 -2.78
N GLY A 298 22.25 -15.62 -3.65
CA GLY A 298 21.65 -14.30 -3.80
C GLY A 298 20.96 -13.85 -2.52
N SER A 299 20.22 -14.76 -1.89
CA SER A 299 19.51 -14.50 -0.64
C SER A 299 20.44 -14.22 0.53
N GLU A 300 21.57 -14.90 0.64
CA GLU A 300 22.59 -14.61 1.67
C GLU A 300 23.15 -13.18 1.49
N LYS A 301 23.43 -12.77 0.25
CA LYS A 301 23.91 -11.41 -0.05
C LYS A 301 22.88 -10.36 0.36
N ILE A 302 21.61 -10.55 -0.02
CA ILE A 302 20.51 -9.64 0.35
C ILE A 302 20.33 -9.59 1.86
N THR A 303 20.36 -10.74 2.54
CA THR A 303 20.23 -10.81 4.00
C THR A 303 21.35 -10.03 4.70
N LYS A 304 22.59 -10.14 4.21
CA LYS A 304 23.73 -9.35 4.72
C LYS A 304 23.53 -7.84 4.53
N LEU A 305 22.94 -7.42 3.41
CA LEU A 305 22.60 -6.01 3.17
C LEU A 305 21.51 -5.52 4.14
N ILE A 306 20.48 -6.33 4.37
CA ILE A 306 19.43 -6.04 5.36
C ILE A 306 20.07 -5.87 6.75
N LEU A 307 20.93 -6.79 7.18
CA LEU A 307 21.63 -6.70 8.47
C LEU A 307 22.54 -5.46 8.58
N LYS A 308 23.12 -5.00 7.47
CA LYS A 308 24.01 -3.84 7.42
C LYS A 308 23.27 -2.51 7.44
N HIS A 309 22.10 -2.43 6.80
CA HIS A 309 21.43 -1.16 6.52
C HIS A 309 20.07 -1.00 7.20
N CYS A 310 19.32 -2.07 7.45
CA CYS A 310 18.05 -1.99 8.15
C CYS A 310 18.26 -1.85 9.67
N SER A 311 17.18 -1.52 10.37
CA SER A 311 17.25 -1.30 11.83
C SER A 311 17.10 -2.62 12.59
N ASP A 312 17.60 -2.64 13.82
CA ASP A 312 17.37 -3.76 14.73
C ASP A 312 15.85 -3.99 14.92
N GLY A 313 15.45 -5.26 15.03
CA GLY A 313 14.02 -5.60 15.07
C GLY A 313 13.35 -5.61 13.70
N ASN A 314 14.12 -5.57 12.61
CA ASN A 314 13.60 -5.92 11.28
C ASN A 314 13.21 -7.41 11.26
N PHE A 315 11.92 -7.68 11.23
CA PHE A 315 11.36 -9.02 11.11
C PHE A 315 10.58 -9.12 9.81
N PRO A 316 11.23 -9.39 8.66
CA PRO A 316 10.49 -9.66 7.45
C PRO A 316 9.57 -10.87 7.67
N ASN A 317 8.29 -10.68 7.38
CA ASN A 317 7.32 -11.76 7.47
C ASN A 317 7.62 -12.80 6.39
N LEU A 318 8.05 -14.00 6.81
CA LEU A 318 8.16 -15.14 5.90
C LEU A 318 6.75 -15.65 5.56
N ARG A 319 6.33 -15.47 4.31
CA ARG A 319 4.95 -15.68 3.87
C ARG A 319 4.72 -17.13 3.46
N VAL A 320 4.75 -18.03 4.44
CA VAL A 320 4.30 -19.42 4.26
C VAL A 320 2.78 -19.44 4.18
N VAL A 321 2.22 -19.93 3.07
CA VAL A 321 0.77 -20.00 2.86
C VAL A 321 0.17 -21.27 3.44
N THR A 322 0.80 -22.41 3.17
CA THR A 322 0.34 -23.73 3.59
C THR A 322 1.52 -24.69 3.70
N PHE A 323 1.38 -25.70 4.55
CA PHE A 323 2.27 -26.85 4.64
C PHE A 323 1.64 -28.13 4.05
N ASP A 324 0.44 -28.02 3.49
CA ASP A 324 -0.27 -29.10 2.81
C ASP A 324 -0.03 -29.01 1.31
N ASP A 325 0.59 -30.05 0.73
CA ASP A 325 0.98 -30.09 -0.69
C ASP A 325 -0.23 -30.05 -1.64
N GLU A 326 -1.38 -30.61 -1.25
CA GLU A 326 -2.60 -30.56 -2.07
C GLU A 326 -3.16 -29.14 -2.09
N VAL A 327 -3.18 -28.45 -0.94
CA VAL A 327 -3.57 -27.04 -0.87
C VAL A 327 -2.60 -26.17 -1.67
N ALA A 328 -1.30 -26.46 -1.59
CA ALA A 328 -0.26 -25.75 -2.32
C ALA A 328 -0.47 -25.88 -3.84
N LEU A 329 -0.74 -27.10 -4.31
CA LEU A 329 -1.01 -27.39 -5.73
C LEU A 329 -2.30 -26.73 -6.21
N GLN A 330 -3.40 -26.84 -5.46
CA GLN A 330 -4.69 -26.24 -5.83
C GLN A 330 -4.66 -24.72 -5.90
N ASN A 331 -3.80 -24.07 -5.09
CA ASN A 331 -3.70 -22.62 -5.03
C ASN A 331 -2.47 -22.04 -5.74
N ASN A 332 -1.67 -22.89 -6.39
CA ASN A 332 -0.41 -22.52 -7.05
C ASN A 332 0.48 -21.65 -6.14
N THR A 333 0.66 -22.09 -4.88
CA THR A 333 1.45 -21.33 -3.90
C THR A 333 2.93 -21.35 -4.27
N GLN A 334 3.63 -20.28 -3.93
CA GLN A 334 4.99 -20.06 -4.44
C GLN A 334 6.10 -20.83 -3.70
N ALA A 335 5.79 -21.51 -2.59
CA ALA A 335 6.75 -22.27 -1.80
C ALA A 335 6.16 -23.62 -1.39
N THR A 336 6.98 -24.67 -1.44
CA THR A 336 6.64 -25.99 -0.90
C THR A 336 6.89 -26.07 0.61
N TRP A 337 6.48 -27.17 1.25
CA TRP A 337 6.83 -27.44 2.64
C TRP A 337 8.35 -27.48 2.88
N GLU A 338 9.09 -28.16 2.00
CA GLU A 338 10.55 -28.28 2.10
C GLU A 338 11.23 -26.90 1.97
N GLU A 339 10.83 -26.10 0.99
CA GLU A 339 11.37 -24.75 0.79
C GLU A 339 11.03 -23.80 1.95
N SER A 340 9.89 -24.01 2.61
CA SER A 340 9.44 -23.19 3.73
C SER A 340 10.14 -23.52 5.06
N THR A 341 10.80 -24.68 5.14
CA THR A 341 11.43 -25.19 6.37
C THR A 341 12.96 -25.34 6.27
N ALA A 342 13.52 -25.12 5.09
CA ALA A 342 14.96 -25.13 4.81
C ALA A 342 15.70 -23.94 5.45
#